data_AF-A0A2V8RXF3-F1
#
_entry.id   AF-A0A2V8RXF3-F1
#
_cell.length_a   1.000
_cell.length_b   1.000
_cell.length_c   1.000
_cell.angle_alpha   90.00
_cell.angle_beta   90.00
_cell.angle_gamma   90.00
#
_symmetry.space_group_name_H-M   'P 1'
#
loop_
_entity.id
_entity.type
_entity.pdbx_description
1 polymer ?
#
loop_
_entity_poly.entity_id
_entity_poly.type
_entity_poly.pdbx_seq_one_letter_code
_entity_poly.pdbx_strand_id
1 'polypeptide(L)'
;MPSEVKQAIDEYLRMDRKWRGLQHSDGADQFIFQPHTNYRTLEFNKPISSTMAWHIVRKWGRFTGIGKLSPHDLRRTAITRALDQGLSYRQVQMMSGHKDPKTVMRYDHGRENLELNAANFLQYDEE
;
A
#
# COMPACT_ATOMS: atom_id res chain seq x y z
N MET A 1 -6.73 8.30 -6.79
CA MET A 1 -5.90 7.09 -6.94
C MET A 1 -5.03 7.28 -8.17
N PRO A 2 -3.74 6.90 -8.16
CA PRO A 2 -2.89 6.97 -9.35
C PRO A 2 -3.50 6.18 -10.52
N SER A 3 -3.35 6.70 -11.75
CA SER A 3 -3.94 6.10 -12.97
C SER A 3 -3.44 4.67 -13.19
N GLU A 4 -2.16 4.42 -12.97
CA GLU A 4 -1.52 3.10 -13.11
C GLU A 4 -2.13 2.05 -12.16
N VAL A 5 -2.40 2.44 -10.90
CA VAL A 5 -3.02 1.56 -9.91
C VAL A 5 -4.45 1.22 -10.32
N LYS A 6 -5.19 2.21 -10.81
CA LYS A 6 -6.55 1.99 -11.33
C LYS A 6 -6.53 1.02 -12.51
N GLN A 7 -5.64 1.24 -13.47
CA GLN A 7 -5.48 0.37 -14.64
C GLN A 7 -5.15 -1.07 -14.24
N ALA A 8 -4.25 -1.27 -13.28
CA ALA A 8 -3.91 -2.60 -12.78
C ALA A 8 -5.09 -3.31 -12.12
N ILE A 9 -5.92 -2.58 -11.35
CA ILE A 9 -7.15 -3.12 -10.75
C ILE A 9 -8.17 -3.47 -11.84
N ASP A 10 -8.37 -2.59 -12.82
CA ASP A 10 -9.31 -2.82 -13.93
C ASP A 10 -8.90 -4.07 -14.75
N GLU A 11 -7.60 -4.24 -15.01
CA GLU A 11 -7.07 -5.42 -15.69
C GLU A 11 -7.24 -6.70 -14.85
N TYR A 12 -6.92 -6.63 -13.55
CA TYR A 12 -7.14 -7.75 -12.64
C TYR A 12 -8.62 -8.18 -12.66
N LEU A 13 -9.56 -7.25 -12.49
CA LEU A 13 -10.99 -7.54 -12.52
C LEU A 13 -11.41 -8.12 -13.88
N ARG A 14 -10.86 -7.59 -14.98
CA ARG A 14 -11.10 -8.13 -16.34
C ARG A 14 -10.67 -9.59 -16.45
N MET A 15 -9.48 -9.94 -15.96
CA MET A 15 -8.95 -11.31 -16.00
C MET A 15 -9.73 -12.25 -15.07
N ASP A 16 -10.18 -11.75 -13.93
CA ASP A 16 -10.84 -12.53 -12.90
C ASP A 16 -12.33 -12.79 -13.20
N ARG A 17 -12.96 -11.99 -14.08
CA ARG A 17 -14.38 -12.12 -14.47
C ARG A 17 -14.80 -13.55 -14.80
N LYS A 18 -14.02 -14.25 -15.65
CA LYS A 18 -14.34 -15.63 -16.05
C LYS A 18 -14.34 -16.59 -14.86
N TRP A 19 -13.37 -16.45 -13.97
CA TRP A 19 -13.27 -17.28 -12.78
C TRP A 19 -14.43 -17.05 -11.82
N ARG A 20 -14.82 -15.80 -11.61
CA ARG A 20 -15.95 -15.46 -10.72
C ARG A 20 -17.28 -15.99 -11.22
N GLY A 21 -17.52 -15.89 -12.53
CA GLY A 21 -18.73 -16.48 -13.13
C GLY A 21 -18.81 -17.99 -12.94
N LEU A 22 -17.67 -18.71 -13.08
CA LEU A 22 -17.62 -20.15 -12.85
C LEU A 22 -17.88 -20.53 -11.38
N GLN A 23 -17.47 -19.68 -10.43
CA GLN A 23 -17.66 -19.91 -9.00
C GLN A 23 -18.93 -19.25 -8.44
N HIS A 24 -19.76 -18.63 -9.29
CA HIS A 24 -20.95 -17.86 -8.90
C HIS A 24 -20.65 -16.82 -7.80
N SER A 25 -19.48 -16.17 -7.89
CA SER A 25 -18.98 -15.20 -6.91
C SER A 25 -18.91 -13.77 -7.47
N ASP A 26 -19.63 -13.51 -8.57
CA ASP A 26 -19.63 -12.29 -9.38
C ASP A 26 -20.75 -11.29 -9.04
N GLY A 27 -21.42 -11.45 -7.89
CA GLY A 27 -22.49 -10.57 -7.43
C GLY A 27 -22.09 -9.10 -7.22
N ALA A 28 -23.07 -8.22 -7.04
CA ALA A 28 -22.84 -6.78 -6.90
C ALA A 28 -21.98 -6.39 -5.68
N ASP A 29 -22.18 -7.06 -4.54
CA ASP A 29 -21.45 -6.81 -3.28
C ASP A 29 -20.23 -7.72 -3.08
N GLN A 30 -19.60 -8.12 -4.18
CA GLN A 30 -18.45 -9.02 -4.16
C GLN A 30 -17.17 -8.35 -3.64
N PHE A 31 -16.33 -9.14 -2.95
CA PHE A 31 -15.00 -8.68 -2.56
C PHE A 31 -14.11 -8.43 -3.79
N ILE A 32 -13.33 -7.35 -3.78
CA ILE A 32 -12.39 -7.05 -4.87
C ILE A 32 -11.38 -8.18 -5.02
N PHE A 33 -10.76 -8.65 -3.94
CA PHE A 33 -9.83 -9.78 -3.98
C PHE A 33 -10.48 -11.03 -3.37
N GLN A 34 -10.61 -12.07 -4.18
CA GLN A 34 -11.18 -13.37 -3.78
C GLN A 34 -10.13 -14.47 -3.87
N PRO A 35 -10.23 -15.54 -3.05
CA PRO A 35 -9.36 -16.70 -3.21
C PRO A 35 -9.68 -17.43 -4.53
N HIS A 36 -8.64 -17.82 -5.28
CA HIS A 36 -8.84 -18.64 -6.48
C HIS A 36 -9.02 -20.14 -6.15
N THR A 37 -8.62 -20.56 -4.96
CA THR A 37 -8.70 -21.94 -4.50
C THR A 37 -9.23 -21.99 -3.08
N ASN A 38 -10.34 -22.69 -2.86
CA ASN A 38 -10.88 -22.97 -1.54
C ASN A 38 -11.59 -24.34 -1.51
N TYR A 39 -10.81 -25.41 -1.55
CA TYR A 39 -11.36 -26.78 -1.54
C TYR A 39 -11.98 -27.20 -0.20
N ARG A 40 -11.78 -26.42 0.87
CA ARG A 40 -12.31 -26.75 2.19
C ARG A 40 -13.81 -26.46 2.30
N THR A 41 -14.25 -25.30 1.82
CA THR A 41 -15.66 -24.87 1.94
C THR A 41 -16.33 -24.61 0.60
N LEU A 42 -15.58 -24.55 -0.51
CA LEU A 42 -16.06 -24.18 -1.85
C LEU A 42 -16.75 -22.80 -1.89
N GLU A 43 -16.46 -21.95 -0.90
CA GLU A 43 -16.95 -20.58 -0.82
C GLU A 43 -15.89 -19.61 -1.38
N PHE A 44 -16.22 -18.94 -2.47
CA PHE A 44 -15.28 -18.05 -3.17
C PHE A 44 -15.62 -16.56 -3.03
N ASN A 45 -16.88 -16.22 -2.75
CA ASN A 45 -17.28 -14.83 -2.44
C ASN A 45 -16.87 -14.44 -1.01
N LYS A 46 -15.57 -14.39 -0.77
CA LYS A 46 -14.98 -14.04 0.52
C LYS A 46 -13.66 -13.30 0.30
N PRO A 47 -13.20 -12.49 1.25
CA PRO A 47 -11.93 -11.79 1.09
C PRO A 47 -10.76 -12.78 1.15
N ILE A 48 -9.68 -12.45 0.46
CA ILE A 48 -8.40 -13.12 0.68
C ILE A 48 -7.96 -12.97 2.14
N SER A 49 -7.29 -13.99 2.68
CA SER A 49 -6.73 -13.89 4.02
C SER A 49 -5.47 -13.00 4.03
N SER A 50 -5.14 -12.43 5.19
CA SER A 50 -3.89 -11.70 5.40
C SER A 50 -2.66 -12.55 5.08
N THR A 51 -2.70 -13.83 5.42
CA THR A 51 -1.66 -14.81 5.07
C THR A 51 -1.52 -14.95 3.56
N MET A 52 -2.62 -14.98 2.81
CA MET A 52 -2.56 -15.07 1.34
C MET A 52 -1.98 -13.81 0.71
N ALA A 53 -2.38 -12.62 1.21
CA ALA A 53 -1.75 -11.36 0.81
C ALA A 53 -0.24 -11.35 1.09
N TRP A 54 0.18 -11.86 2.25
CA TRP A 54 1.59 -12.01 2.59
C TRP A 54 2.33 -12.94 1.62
N HIS A 55 1.73 -14.08 1.27
CA HIS A 55 2.32 -15.02 0.30
C HIS A 55 2.43 -14.42 -1.10
N ILE A 56 1.44 -13.64 -1.54
CA ILE A 56 1.48 -12.94 -2.84
C ILE A 56 2.69 -11.99 -2.88
N VAL A 57 2.83 -11.13 -1.86
CA VAL A 57 3.95 -10.18 -1.78
C VAL A 57 5.29 -10.91 -1.73
N ARG A 58 5.41 -11.93 -0.89
CA ARG A 58 6.64 -12.73 -0.79
C ARG A 58 7.00 -13.45 -2.08
N LYS A 59 6.00 -13.95 -2.83
CA LYS A 59 6.21 -14.59 -4.13
C LYS A 59 6.86 -13.61 -5.11
N TRP A 60 6.32 -12.40 -5.22
CA TRP A 60 6.86 -11.37 -6.10
C TRP A 60 8.21 -10.82 -5.64
N GLY A 61 8.44 -10.69 -4.33
CA GLY A 61 9.76 -10.34 -3.79
C GLY A 61 10.86 -11.34 -4.18
N ARG A 62 10.54 -12.64 -4.18
CA ARG A 62 11.47 -13.67 -4.70
C ARG A 62 11.65 -13.60 -6.21
N PHE A 63 10.55 -13.44 -6.95
CA PHE A 63 10.58 -13.39 -8.41
C PHE A 63 11.44 -12.23 -8.94
N THR A 64 11.38 -11.08 -8.28
CA THR A 64 12.13 -9.87 -8.65
C THR A 64 13.57 -9.84 -8.14
N GLY A 65 14.01 -10.85 -7.36
CA GLY A 65 15.35 -10.89 -6.77
C GLY A 65 15.55 -10.00 -5.53
N ILE A 66 14.52 -9.26 -5.10
CA ILE A 66 14.55 -8.41 -3.89
C ILE A 66 14.67 -9.26 -2.61
N GLY A 67 14.20 -10.51 -2.65
CA GLY A 67 14.35 -11.47 -1.57
C GLY A 67 13.14 -11.52 -0.64
N LYS A 68 13.37 -11.43 0.67
CA LYS A 68 12.30 -11.52 1.68
C LYS A 68 11.54 -10.19 1.75
N LEU A 69 10.34 -10.18 1.19
CA LEU A 69 9.44 -9.04 1.20
C LEU A 69 8.11 -9.40 1.88
N SER A 70 7.58 -8.48 2.68
CA SER A 70 6.26 -8.58 3.30
C SER A 70 5.38 -7.36 2.97
N PRO A 71 4.05 -7.44 3.15
CA PRO A 71 3.16 -6.29 2.98
C PRO A 71 3.56 -5.08 3.86
N HIS A 72 4.15 -5.33 5.02
CA HIS A 72 4.60 -4.26 5.91
C HIS A 72 5.76 -3.47 5.30
N ASP A 73 6.68 -4.14 4.60
CA ASP A 73 7.83 -3.48 3.95
C ASP A 73 7.38 -2.54 2.81
N LEU A 74 6.35 -2.96 2.06
CA LEU A 74 5.72 -2.10 1.04
C LEU A 74 5.12 -0.83 1.68
N ARG A 75 4.42 -0.99 2.81
CA ARG A 75 3.87 0.15 3.56
C ARG A 75 4.96 1.07 4.08
N ARG A 76 6.04 0.52 4.66
CA ARG A 76 7.19 1.32 5.12
C ARG A 76 7.78 2.14 3.98
N THR A 77 8.01 1.49 2.85
CA THR A 77 8.55 2.13 1.64
C THR A 77 7.65 3.27 1.16
N ALA A 78 6.33 3.07 1.10
CA ALA A 78 5.39 4.11 0.70
C ALA A 78 5.41 5.31 1.65
N ILE A 79 5.52 5.07 2.97
CA ILE A 79 5.60 6.13 3.98
C ILE A 79 6.90 6.92 3.82
N THR A 80 8.06 6.23 3.78
CA THR A 80 9.37 6.86 3.59
C THR A 80 9.39 7.69 2.31
N ARG A 81 8.96 7.13 1.18
CA ARG A 81 8.91 7.84 -0.10
C ARG A 81 8.01 9.08 -0.07
N ALA A 82 6.89 9.02 0.65
CA ALA A 82 6.01 10.18 0.78
C ALA A 82 6.69 11.31 1.58
N LEU A 83 7.40 10.97 2.66
CA LEU A 83 8.17 11.93 3.44
C LEU A 83 9.35 12.51 2.65
N ASP A 84 10.09 11.67 1.91
CA ASP A 84 11.19 12.10 1.04
C ASP A 84 10.72 13.07 -0.07
N GLN A 85 9.45 12.97 -0.49
CA GLN A 85 8.82 13.89 -1.43
C GLN A 85 8.31 15.20 -0.79
N GLY A 86 8.55 15.39 0.51
CA GLY A 86 8.15 16.60 1.25
C GLY A 86 6.68 16.63 1.67
N LEU A 87 5.93 15.52 1.58
CA LEU A 87 4.56 15.47 2.10
C LEU A 87 4.58 15.63 3.63
N SER A 88 3.65 16.42 4.14
CA SER A 88 3.54 16.66 5.59
C SER A 88 3.24 15.36 6.35
N TYR A 89 3.68 15.27 7.60
CA TYR A 89 3.36 14.13 8.47
C TYR A 89 1.85 13.86 8.54
N ARG A 90 1.01 14.89 8.49
CA ARG A 90 -0.45 14.75 8.49
C ARG A 90 -0.95 14.06 7.21
N GLN A 91 -0.46 14.44 6.04
CA GLN A 91 -0.83 13.78 4.77
C GLN A 91 -0.38 12.32 4.77
N VAL A 92 0.84 12.05 5.20
CA VAL A 92 1.38 10.68 5.28
C VAL A 92 0.65 9.85 6.34
N GLN A 93 0.23 10.47 7.45
CA GLN A 93 -0.60 9.83 8.48
C GLN A 93 -1.97 9.44 7.92
N MET A 94 -2.65 10.33 7.18
CA MET A 94 -3.94 10.01 6.56
C MET A 94 -3.81 8.89 5.53
N MET A 95 -2.78 8.94 4.68
CA MET A 95 -2.50 7.89 3.68
C MET A 95 -2.26 6.53 4.35
N SER A 96 -1.50 6.52 5.44
CA SER A 96 -1.16 5.28 6.14
C SER A 96 -2.25 4.83 7.12
N GLY A 97 -3.12 5.71 7.62
CA GLY A 97 -4.10 5.37 8.65
C GLY A 97 -3.47 5.12 10.03
N HIS A 98 -2.31 5.71 10.32
CA HIS A 98 -1.76 5.68 11.68
C HIS A 98 -2.55 6.62 12.61
N LYS A 99 -2.85 6.17 13.82
CA LYS A 99 -3.52 7.00 14.83
C LYS A 99 -2.63 8.11 15.38
N ASP A 100 -1.34 7.82 15.56
CA ASP A 100 -0.36 8.75 16.13
C ASP A 100 0.70 9.14 15.08
N PRO A 101 0.88 10.44 14.78
CA PRO A 101 1.91 10.92 13.86
C PRO A 101 3.34 10.55 14.30
N LYS A 102 3.61 10.31 15.59
CA LYS A 102 4.92 9.83 16.05
C LYS A 102 5.31 8.50 15.41
N THR A 103 4.33 7.68 15.02
CA THR A 103 4.59 6.42 14.31
C THR A 103 5.11 6.67 12.90
N VAL A 104 4.69 7.77 12.27
CA VAL A 104 5.15 8.19 10.93
C VAL A 104 6.54 8.82 11.00
N MET A 105 6.82 9.62 12.03
CA MET A 105 8.13 10.27 12.25
C MET A 105 9.31 9.29 12.31
N ARG A 106 9.07 8.03 12.70
CA ARG A 106 10.12 6.98 12.70
C ARG A 106 10.66 6.65 11.31
N TYR A 107 9.95 7.01 10.25
CA TYR A 107 10.32 6.79 8.86
C TYR A 107 10.95 8.03 8.20
N ASP A 108 11.02 9.14 8.93
CA ASP A 108 11.69 10.34 8.48
C ASP A 108 13.20 10.24 8.75
N HIS A 109 13.94 9.88 7.70
CA HIS A 109 15.39 9.81 7.75
C HIS A 109 16.07 11.16 7.43
N GLY A 110 15.30 12.15 6.96
CA GLY A 110 15.78 13.49 6.62
C GLY A 110 15.68 14.51 7.76
N ARG A 111 15.10 14.14 8.90
CA ARG A 111 14.88 15.01 10.07
C ARG A 111 16.14 15.72 10.62
N GLU A 112 17.32 15.15 10.37
CA GLU A 112 18.63 15.67 10.80
C GLU A 112 19.35 16.42 9.67
N ASN A 113 18.69 16.63 8.52
CA ASN A 113 19.24 17.39 7.42
C ASN A 113 19.30 18.87 7.79
N LEU A 114 20.51 19.35 8.06
CA LEU A 114 20.80 20.73 8.45
C LEU A 114 20.43 21.75 7.37
N GLU A 115 20.43 21.37 6.09
CA GLU A 115 20.08 22.30 5.01
C GLU A 115 18.58 22.61 4.97
N LEU A 116 17.76 21.65 5.36
CA LEU A 116 16.30 21.81 5.44
C LEU A 116 15.83 22.33 6.80
N ASN A 117 16.75 22.77 7.67
CA ASN A 117 16.39 23.32 8.95
C ASN A 117 15.53 24.58 8.78
N ALA A 118 14.41 24.63 9.50
CA ALA A 118 13.49 25.78 9.46
C ALA A 118 14.19 27.11 9.75
N ALA A 119 15.25 27.11 10.57
CA ALA A 119 16.07 28.28 10.85
C ALA A 119 16.65 28.93 9.58
N ASN A 120 16.97 28.13 8.54
CA ASN A 120 17.54 28.64 7.28
C ASN A 120 16.52 29.40 6.42
N PHE A 121 15.23 29.26 6.71
CA PHE A 121 14.14 29.88 5.93
C PHE A 121 13.46 31.04 6.67
N LEU A 122 13.93 31.38 7.88
CA LEU A 122 13.43 32.53 8.62
C LEU A 122 13.91 33.82 7.93
N GLN A 123 12.96 34.58 7.41
CA GLN A 123 13.21 35.95 6.95
C GLN A 123 12.70 36.91 8.04
N TYR A 124 13.54 37.87 8.39
CA TYR A 124 13.16 38.98 9.25
C TYR A 124 13.06 40.20 8.33
N ASP A 125 11.90 40.87 8.33
CA ASP A 125 11.76 42.14 7.63
C ASP A 125 12.71 43.14 8.30
N GLU A 126 13.62 43.74 7.52
CA GLU A 126 14.42 44.88 7.98
C GLU A 126 13.50 46.10 8.04
N GLU A 127 13.24 46.58 9.26
CA GLU A 127 12.51 47.83 9.55
C GLU A 127 13.38 49.07 9.29
#